data_AF-A0A947RYA6-F1
#
_entry.id   AF-A0A947RYA6-F1
#
_cell.length_a   1.000
_cell.length_b   1.000
_cell.length_c   1.000
_cell.angle_alpha   90.00
_cell.angle_beta   90.00
_cell.angle_gamma   90.00
#
_symmetry.space_group_name_H-M   'P 1'
#
loop_
_entity.id
_entity.type
_entity.pdbx_description
1 polymer ?
#
loop_
_entity_poly.entity_id
_entity_poly.type
_entity_poly.pdbx_seq_one_letter_code
_entity_poly.pdbx_strand_id
1 'polypeptide(L)'
;MITFSGLASGLDTGSIIAQLLELRRQPIYALEQKKTQYNQQNTALSGVESRLSDLLGAIQGLDSNHEFASLSATSSDEDYLTATAGALAAQGSFDITVNALAYAQKSMTQGYDTASTSIGTGTFSITVGGETTDITMVEGASGLGDL
;
A
#
# COMPACT_ATOMS: atom_id res chain seq x y z
N MET A 1 36.67 -66.95 -33.86
CA MET A 1 35.39 -67.63 -33.58
C MET A 1 34.36 -66.54 -33.32
N ILE A 2 33.50 -66.24 -34.29
CA ILE A 2 32.51 -65.15 -34.22
C ILE A 2 31.17 -65.81 -33.93
N THR A 3 30.56 -65.51 -32.79
CA THR A 3 29.26 -66.05 -32.40
C THR A 3 28.16 -65.22 -33.03
N PHE A 4 27.54 -65.74 -34.09
CA PHE A 4 26.28 -65.23 -34.64
C PHE A 4 25.12 -65.79 -33.81
N SER A 5 24.74 -65.07 -32.75
CA SER A 5 23.51 -65.33 -32.00
C SER A 5 22.41 -64.43 -32.56
N GLY A 6 21.38 -65.01 -33.18
CA GLY A 6 20.09 -64.32 -33.40
C GLY A 6 19.58 -64.18 -34.85
N LEU A 7 20.36 -64.43 -35.90
CA LEU A 7 19.88 -64.19 -37.27
C LEU A 7 19.02 -65.31 -37.88
N ALA A 8 18.87 -66.47 -37.23
CA ALA A 8 18.21 -67.65 -37.81
C ALA A 8 16.87 -68.06 -37.15
N SER A 9 16.44 -67.45 -36.03
CA SER A 9 15.22 -67.88 -35.32
C SER A 9 14.00 -66.99 -35.55
N GLY A 10 14.12 -65.88 -36.28
CA GLY A 10 13.02 -64.91 -36.45
C GLY A 10 12.57 -64.22 -35.15
N LEU A 11 13.30 -64.42 -34.05
CA LEU A 11 13.05 -63.76 -32.77
C LEU A 11 13.78 -62.42 -32.74
N ASP A 12 13.00 -61.35 -32.80
CA ASP A 12 13.47 -59.98 -32.55
C ASP A 12 13.77 -59.82 -31.05
N THR A 13 14.97 -60.23 -30.64
CA THR A 13 15.49 -60.09 -29.28
C THR A 13 15.56 -58.63 -28.82
N GLY A 14 15.68 -57.67 -29.76
CA GLY A 14 15.55 -56.25 -29.47
C GLY A 14 14.14 -55.90 -28.98
N SER A 15 13.11 -56.39 -29.66
CA SER A 15 11.71 -56.19 -29.26
C SER A 15 11.38 -56.83 -27.91
N ILE A 16 11.92 -58.02 -27.61
CA ILE A 16 11.68 -58.73 -26.33
C ILE A 16 12.33 -57.98 -25.18
N ILE A 17 13.56 -57.49 -25.36
CA ILE A 17 14.26 -56.68 -24.35
C ILE A 17 13.51 -55.36 -24.12
N ALA A 18 13.02 -54.72 -25.19
CA ALA A 18 12.20 -53.51 -25.10
C ALA A 18 10.90 -53.75 -24.31
N GLN A 19 10.16 -54.83 -24.63
CA GLN A 19 8.92 -55.21 -23.93
C GLN A 19 9.16 -55.54 -22.45
N LEU A 20 10.26 -56.22 -22.11
CA LEU A 20 10.64 -56.50 -20.71
C LEU A 20 11.04 -55.24 -19.96
N LEU A 21 11.74 -54.31 -20.62
CA LEU A 21 12.09 -53.02 -20.03
C LEU A 21 10.84 -52.18 -19.77
N GLU A 22 9.88 -52.19 -20.71
CA GLU A 22 8.60 -51.50 -20.58
C GLU A 22 7.75 -52.07 -19.44
N LEU A 23 7.68 -53.40 -19.31
CA LEU A 23 7.05 -54.07 -18.17
C LEU A 23 7.73 -53.67 -16.84
N ARG A 24 9.06 -53.61 -16.82
CA ARG A 24 9.81 -53.19 -15.62
C ARG A 24 9.63 -51.70 -15.27
N ARG A 25 9.17 -50.87 -16.22
CA ARG A 25 8.85 -49.44 -16.00
C ARG A 25 7.41 -49.20 -15.53
N GLN A 26 6.50 -50.17 -15.62
CA GLN A 26 5.14 -50.05 -15.07
C GLN A 26 5.03 -49.48 -13.64
N PRO A 27 5.83 -49.92 -12.64
CA PRO A 27 5.75 -49.33 -11.30
C PRO A 27 6.16 -47.85 -11.27
N ILE A 28 7.06 -47.42 -12.15
CA ILE A 28 7.46 -46.01 -12.29
C ILE A 28 6.28 -45.20 -12.84
N TYR A 29 5.61 -45.70 -13.89
CA TYR A 29 4.42 -45.04 -14.43
C TYR A 29 3.29 -44.91 -13.40
N ALA A 30 3.07 -45.93 -12.57
CA ALA A 30 2.10 -45.87 -11.48
C ALA A 30 2.46 -44.79 -10.44
N LEU A 31 3.74 -44.61 -10.11
CA LEU A 31 4.21 -43.56 -9.21
C LEU A 31 4.11 -42.16 -9.84
N GLU A 32 4.42 -42.03 -11.14
CA GLU A 32 4.25 -40.78 -11.89
C GLU A 32 2.79 -40.35 -11.98
N GLN A 33 1.87 -41.29 -12.18
CA GLN A 33 0.43 -41.03 -12.14
C GLN A 33 -0.03 -40.55 -10.76
N LYS A 34 0.41 -41.22 -9.69
CA LYS A 34 0.12 -40.79 -8.31
C LYS A 34 0.68 -39.40 -8.03
N LYS A 35 1.92 -39.11 -8.44
CA LYS A 35 2.54 -37.79 -8.32
C LYS A 35 1.72 -36.72 -9.05
N THR A 36 1.26 -37.03 -10.26
CA THR A 36 0.42 -36.12 -11.05
C THR A 36 -0.91 -35.84 -10.36
N GLN A 37 -1.55 -36.89 -9.81
CA GLN A 37 -2.79 -36.75 -9.06
C GLN A 37 -2.62 -35.89 -7.80
N TYR A 38 -1.55 -36.12 -7.02
CA TYR A 38 -1.26 -35.29 -5.85
C TYR A 38 -0.92 -33.85 -6.20
N ASN A 39 -0.19 -33.60 -7.29
CA ASN A 39 0.06 -32.25 -7.77
C ASN A 39 -1.24 -31.53 -8.14
N GLN A 40 -2.17 -32.21 -8.83
CA GLN A 40 -3.48 -31.65 -9.16
C GLN A 40 -4.29 -31.32 -7.89
N GLN A 41 -4.30 -32.21 -6.90
CA GLN A 41 -4.95 -31.96 -5.61
C GLN A 41 -4.34 -30.76 -4.89
N ASN A 42 -3.00 -30.65 -4.89
CA ASN A 42 -2.31 -29.53 -4.25
C ASN A 42 -2.63 -28.21 -4.95
N THR A 43 -2.61 -28.18 -6.29
CA THR A 43 -3.02 -26.99 -7.07
C THR A 43 -4.47 -26.60 -6.78
N ALA A 44 -5.38 -27.57 -6.70
CA ALA A 44 -6.77 -27.31 -6.34
C ALA A 44 -6.90 -26.71 -4.93
N LEU A 45 -6.15 -27.25 -3.96
CA LEU A 45 -6.16 -26.75 -2.58
C LEU A 45 -5.57 -25.33 -2.48
N SER A 46 -4.43 -25.06 -3.12
CA SER A 46 -3.85 -23.72 -3.21
C SER A 46 -4.80 -22.73 -3.89
N GLY A 47 -5.56 -23.18 -4.89
CA GLY A 47 -6.60 -22.35 -5.52
C GLY A 47 -7.74 -22.00 -4.57
N VAL A 48 -8.15 -22.92 -3.68
CA VAL A 48 -9.14 -22.66 -2.63
C VAL A 48 -8.59 -21.71 -1.58
N GLU A 49 -7.36 -21.94 -1.12
CA GLU A 49 -6.67 -21.08 -0.14
C GLU A 49 -6.58 -19.63 -0.64
N SER A 50 -6.15 -19.43 -1.89
CA SER A 50 -6.10 -18.10 -2.51
C SER A 50 -7.47 -17.42 -2.50
N ARG A 51 -8.52 -18.12 -2.93
CA ARG A 51 -9.89 -17.57 -2.96
C ARG A 51 -10.42 -17.21 -1.57
N LEU A 52 -10.08 -18.00 -0.56
CA LEU A 52 -10.44 -17.71 0.84
C LEU A 52 -9.65 -16.52 1.38
N SER A 53 -8.37 -16.40 1.02
CA SER A 53 -7.54 -15.24 1.36
C SER A 53 -8.09 -13.96 0.73
N ASP A 54 -8.49 -14.02 -0.55
CA ASP A 54 -9.11 -12.88 -1.24
C ASP A 54 -10.44 -12.48 -0.59
N LEU A 55 -11.27 -13.45 -0.24
CA LEU A 55 -12.54 -13.22 0.47
C LEU A 55 -12.31 -12.61 1.85
N LEU A 56 -11.35 -13.14 2.62
CA LEU A 56 -10.98 -12.62 3.93
C LEU A 56 -10.45 -11.18 3.81
N GLY A 57 -9.66 -10.88 2.78
CA GLY A 57 -9.22 -9.52 2.48
C GLY A 57 -10.38 -8.58 2.17
N ALA A 58 -11.35 -9.03 1.38
CA ALA A 58 -12.54 -8.25 1.04
C ALA A 58 -13.42 -7.95 2.25
N ILE A 59 -13.58 -8.90 3.18
CA ILE A 59 -14.48 -8.76 4.34
C ILE A 59 -13.81 -8.04 5.53
N GLN A 60 -12.48 -8.07 5.63
CA GLN A 60 -11.75 -7.33 6.69
C GLN A 60 -12.07 -5.83 6.70
N GLY A 61 -12.38 -5.25 5.54
CA GLY A 61 -12.81 -3.85 5.44
C GLY A 61 -14.30 -3.61 5.69
N LEU A 62 -15.08 -4.63 6.09
CA LEU A 62 -16.52 -4.55 6.37
C LEU A 62 -16.80 -4.98 7.83
N ASP A 63 -15.92 -4.61 8.76
CA ASP A 63 -15.99 -5.07 10.16
C ASP A 63 -16.85 -4.17 11.06
N SER A 64 -17.25 -2.98 10.60
CA SER A 64 -18.06 -2.05 11.37
C SER A 64 -19.31 -1.58 10.60
N ASN A 65 -20.27 -1.04 11.36
CA ASN A 65 -21.48 -0.46 10.75
C ASN A 65 -21.16 0.84 9.98
N HIS A 66 -20.00 1.47 10.22
CA HIS A 66 -19.61 2.72 9.58
C HIS A 66 -19.30 2.55 8.09
N GLU A 67 -18.80 1.39 7.68
CA GLU A 67 -18.49 1.11 6.27
C GLU A 67 -19.76 0.90 5.43
N PHE A 68 -20.85 0.49 6.08
CA PHE A 68 -22.18 0.39 5.46
C PHE A 68 -23.00 1.69 5.54
N ALA A 69 -22.65 2.57 6.48
CA ALA A 69 -23.33 3.85 6.72
C ALA A 69 -22.48 5.05 6.25
N SER A 70 -21.78 4.89 5.12
CA SER A 70 -21.03 5.99 4.51
C SER A 70 -21.99 7.10 4.08
N LEU A 71 -21.82 8.27 4.68
CA LEU A 71 -22.53 9.47 4.31
C LEU A 71 -21.63 10.28 3.36
N SER A 72 -22.23 10.87 2.33
CA SER A 72 -21.59 11.86 1.50
C SER A 72 -22.12 13.25 1.87
N ALA A 73 -21.23 14.24 1.86
CA ALA A 73 -21.62 15.64 1.95
C ALA A 73 -21.55 16.24 0.55
N THR A 74 -22.54 17.04 0.18
CA THR A 74 -22.57 17.81 -1.06
C THR A 74 -22.80 19.27 -0.69
N SER A 75 -22.13 20.18 -1.41
CA SER A 75 -22.30 21.61 -1.24
C SER A 75 -23.03 22.17 -2.45
N SER A 76 -23.89 23.16 -2.24
CA SER A 76 -24.50 23.89 -3.36
C SER A 76 -23.50 24.77 -4.10
N ASP A 77 -22.39 25.14 -3.45
CA ASP A 77 -21.34 25.98 -4.03
C ASP A 77 -19.96 25.55 -3.48
N GLU A 78 -19.27 24.73 -4.27
CA GLU A 78 -18.02 24.06 -3.90
C GLU A 78 -16.79 24.99 -3.98
N ASP A 79 -16.90 26.12 -4.68
CA ASP A 79 -15.84 27.13 -4.77
C ASP A 79 -15.69 27.90 -3.44
N TYR A 80 -16.78 28.01 -2.66
CA TYR A 80 -16.78 28.71 -1.38
C TYR A 80 -16.77 27.79 -0.17
N LEU A 81 -17.37 26.60 -0.27
CA LEU A 81 -17.42 25.64 0.83
C LEU A 81 -17.43 24.20 0.31
N THR A 82 -16.45 23.43 0.77
CA THR A 82 -16.47 21.96 0.66
C THR A 82 -16.74 21.35 2.02
N ALA A 83 -17.38 20.19 2.03
CA ALA A 83 -17.69 19.45 3.25
C ALA A 83 -17.42 17.96 3.05
N THR A 84 -17.02 17.29 4.13
CA THR A 84 -16.88 15.84 4.18
C THR A 84 -17.71 15.33 5.34
N ALA A 85 -18.46 14.24 5.11
CA ALA A 85 -19.24 13.61 6.15
C ALA A 85 -18.41 12.51 6.81
N GLY A 86 -18.24 12.62 8.13
CA GLY A 86 -17.62 11.57 8.94
C GLY A 86 -18.60 10.44 9.24
N ALA A 87 -18.05 9.35 9.78
CA ALA A 87 -18.79 8.13 10.10
C ALA A 87 -19.91 8.28 11.16
N LEU A 88 -19.91 9.39 11.91
CA LEU A 88 -20.90 9.75 12.93
C LEU A 88 -21.72 10.99 12.55
N ALA A 89 -21.63 11.43 11.29
CA ALA A 89 -22.37 12.60 10.84
C ALA A 89 -23.89 12.36 10.91
N ALA A 90 -24.64 13.40 11.28
CA ALA A 90 -26.09 13.34 11.22
C ALA A 90 -26.56 13.55 9.78
N GLN A 91 -27.47 12.70 9.31
CA GLN A 91 -28.09 12.88 8.00
C GLN A 91 -29.04 14.09 8.04
N GLY A 92 -28.86 15.02 7.11
CA GLY A 92 -29.72 16.20 6.99
C GLY A 92 -29.19 17.24 6.01
N SER A 93 -29.97 18.30 5.82
CA SER A 93 -29.57 19.50 5.08
C SER A 93 -29.22 20.61 6.07
N PHE A 94 -28.15 21.35 5.76
CA PHE A 94 -27.64 22.42 6.62
C PHE A 94 -27.55 23.72 5.81
N ASP A 95 -28.16 24.79 6.32
CA ASP A 95 -28.03 26.12 5.76
C ASP A 95 -26.80 26.81 6.37
N ILE A 96 -25.78 27.07 5.53
CA ILE A 96 -24.51 27.64 5.96
C ILE A 96 -24.31 29.00 5.29
N THR A 97 -24.00 30.02 6.09
CA THR A 97 -23.66 31.37 5.60
C THR A 97 -22.22 31.70 5.96
N VAL A 98 -21.39 31.94 4.95
CA VAL A 98 -19.99 32.33 5.12
C VAL A 98 -19.89 33.85 5.22
N ASN A 99 -19.60 34.38 6.42
CA ASN A 99 -19.53 35.83 6.65
C ASN A 99 -18.13 36.40 6.38
N ALA A 100 -17.08 35.68 6.79
CA ALA A 100 -15.69 36.07 6.62
C ALA A 100 -14.80 34.83 6.58
N LEU A 101 -13.74 34.88 5.78
CA LEU A 101 -12.72 33.84 5.76
C LEU A 101 -11.69 34.10 6.86
N ALA A 102 -11.12 33.02 7.39
CA ALA A 102 -9.93 33.12 8.21
C ALA A 102 -8.73 33.48 7.33
N TYR A 103 -7.91 34.43 7.78
CA TYR A 103 -6.67 34.81 7.12
C TYR A 103 -5.52 34.71 8.12
N ALA A 104 -4.33 34.35 7.63
CA ALA A 104 -3.13 34.38 8.45
C ALA A 104 -2.71 35.84 8.74
N GLN A 105 -2.38 36.13 10.00
CA GLN A 105 -1.79 37.42 10.37
C GLN A 105 -0.43 37.58 9.68
N LYS A 106 -0.20 38.75 9.09
CA LYS A 106 1.10 39.17 8.57
C LYS A 106 1.47 40.51 9.19
N SER A 107 2.61 40.55 9.86
CA SER A 107 3.21 41.78 10.38
C SER A 107 4.47 42.06 9.57
N MET A 108 4.63 43.29 9.10
CA MET A 108 5.80 43.73 8.35
C MET A 108 6.44 44.92 9.06
N THR A 109 7.77 44.94 9.12
CA THR A 109 8.54 46.06 9.65
C THR A 109 8.73 47.13 8.58
N GLN A 110 9.27 48.30 8.96
CA GLN A 110 9.57 49.41 8.04
C GLN A 110 10.57 49.02 6.93
N GLY A 111 11.31 47.92 7.10
CA GLY A 111 12.39 47.48 6.21
C GLY A 111 13.74 48.09 6.62
N TYR A 112 14.83 47.38 6.30
CA TYR A 112 16.21 47.80 6.55
C TYR A 112 17.03 47.64 5.27
N ASP A 113 18.03 48.49 5.06
CA ASP A 113 18.80 48.54 3.81
C ASP A 113 19.60 47.25 3.54
N THR A 114 20.09 46.58 4.59
CA THR A 114 20.81 45.31 4.48
C THR A 114 20.42 44.32 5.59
N ALA A 115 20.61 43.03 5.35
CA ALA A 115 20.39 41.98 6.34
C ALA A 115 21.35 42.05 7.55
N SER A 116 22.49 42.72 7.39
CA SER A 116 23.51 42.90 8.44
C SER A 116 23.36 44.21 9.22
N THR A 117 22.42 45.07 8.85
CA THR A 117 22.15 46.30 9.60
C THR A 117 21.65 45.92 10.99
N SER A 118 22.38 46.35 12.03
CA SER A 118 22.00 46.05 13.41
C SER A 118 20.65 46.69 13.75
N ILE A 119 19.73 45.88 14.27
CA ILE A 119 18.37 46.29 14.68
C ILE A 119 18.25 46.51 16.20
N GLY A 120 19.38 46.43 16.92
CA GLY A 120 19.46 46.55 18.38
C GLY A 120 19.65 45.21 19.09
N THR A 121 20.03 45.26 20.36
CA THR A 121 20.19 44.08 21.25
C THR A 121 19.07 44.05 22.29
N GLY A 122 18.76 42.86 22.81
CA GLY A 122 17.67 42.65 23.77
C GLY A 122 16.81 41.44 23.42
N THR A 123 15.81 41.15 24.26
CA THR A 123 14.86 40.06 24.01
C THR A 123 13.55 40.65 23.52
N PHE A 124 13.03 40.13 22.42
CA PHE A 124 11.66 40.40 21.99
C PHE A 124 10.86 39.10 21.95
N SER A 125 9.57 39.21 22.25
CA SER A 125 8.69 38.06 22.41
C SER A 125 7.65 38.04 21.30
N ILE A 126 7.43 36.87 20.70
CA ILE A 126 6.34 36.60 19.76
C ILE A 126 5.34 35.69 20.45
N THR A 127 4.09 36.16 20.59
CA THR A 127 2.99 35.35 21.12
C THR A 127 2.05 34.93 20.01
N VAL A 128 1.88 33.62 19.81
CA VAL A 128 0.96 33.03 18.82
C VAL A 128 0.05 32.05 19.54
N GLY A 129 -1.26 32.26 19.45
CA GLY A 129 -2.24 31.35 20.06
C GLY A 129 -2.15 31.25 21.59
N GLY A 130 -1.57 32.25 22.26
CA GLY A 130 -1.33 32.25 23.72
C GLY A 130 0.02 31.68 24.15
N GLU A 131 0.77 31.08 23.21
CA GLU A 131 2.13 30.58 23.45
C GLU A 131 3.14 31.67 23.11
N THR A 132 4.06 31.96 24.03
CA THR A 132 5.08 33.01 23.86
C THR A 132 6.44 32.39 23.58
N THR A 133 7.08 32.85 22.51
CA THR A 133 8.47 32.52 22.15
C THR A 133 9.32 33.76 22.27
N ASP A 134 10.38 33.69 23.07
CA ASP A 134 11.35 34.76 23.23
C ASP A 134 12.51 34.59 22.25
N ILE A 135 12.90 35.69 21.62
CA ILE A 135 14.03 35.77 20.70
C ILE A 135 15.00 36.81 21.26
N THR A 136 16.22 36.36 21.59
CA THR A 136 17.26 37.20 22.20
C THR A 136 18.31 37.58 21.17
N MET A 137 18.51 38.88 21.01
CA MET A 137 19.52 39.50 20.14
C MET A 137 20.74 39.94 20.94
N VAL A 138 21.94 39.59 20.45
CA VAL A 138 23.22 39.89 21.11
C VAL A 138 24.13 40.69 20.19
N GLU A 139 25.12 41.35 20.78
CA GLU A 139 26.11 42.10 19.99
C GLU A 139 26.86 41.15 19.02
N GLY A 140 26.96 41.55 17.75
CA GLY A 140 27.54 40.72 16.68
C GLY A 140 26.57 39.72 16.02
N ALA A 141 25.37 39.50 16.58
CA ALA A 141 24.27 38.74 15.99
C ALA A 141 22.95 39.49 16.24
N SER A 142 22.80 40.62 15.54
CA SER A 142 21.69 41.57 15.70
C SER A 142 21.20 42.12 14.37
N GLY A 143 21.57 41.49 13.25
CA GLY A 143 21.01 41.79 11.93
C GLY A 143 19.72 41.00 11.69
N LEU A 144 18.94 41.42 10.68
CA LEU A 144 17.80 40.62 10.21
C LEU A 144 18.20 39.23 9.69
N GLY A 145 19.45 39.06 9.25
CA GLY A 145 19.97 37.75 8.82
C GLY A 145 20.24 36.78 9.98
N ASP A 146 20.25 37.27 11.22
CA ASP A 146 20.51 36.48 12.42
C ASP A 146 19.20 36.03 13.13
N LEU A 147 18.04 36.46 12.60
CA LEU A 147 16.68 36.04 12.98
C LEU A 147 16.27 34.74 12.31
#